data_AF-K9UA06-F1
#
_entry.id   AF-K9UA06-F1
#
_cell.length_a   1.000
_cell.length_b   1.000
_cell.length_c   1.000
_cell.angle_alpha   90.00
_cell.angle_beta   90.00
_cell.angle_gamma   90.00
#
_symmetry.space_group_name_H-M   'P 1'
#
loop_
_entity.id
_entity.type
_entity.pdbx_description
1 polymer ?
#
loop_
_entity_poly.entity_id
_entity_poly.type
_entity_poly.pdbx_seq_one_letter_code
_entity_poly.pdbx_strand_id
1 'polypeptide(L)'
;MQVEWGELSAEIGAVNFYETQLGLNAIETLLGEDFFIQAVKCCISLEEGWLLAEGVLRILRPLGMKHCYHIYKTSHDIEERRNGVSLLKYTSDRKVLEYIPEFLADPDEHIQRSVIEILDQMLFWRAIDYEDIIPILESAANHPNKEVRRLAIGTVNEETIQGMTDFTANLVDVLRKELYQWKRRLKFETIHGLDLRCVPWYGRLELSFLTAQEDFDLSEAYSDEYYCRWRLNNLPCCESEIEAVGKWMEREFDKSGTSLQYLEIFLSACVTALKSSQIQKILRKYNLSQNFQITVFSPNSSFPRRNFYTTLVSSSDVGD
;
A
#
# COMPACT_ATOMS: atom_id res chain seq x y z
N MET A 1 -39.54 20.34 10.03
CA MET A 1 -39.94 19.08 9.36
C MET A 1 -40.36 18.12 10.45
N GLN A 2 -41.59 17.62 10.41
CA GLN A 2 -42.04 16.54 11.29
C GLN A 2 -41.79 15.22 10.57
N VAL A 3 -41.12 14.27 11.24
CA VAL A 3 -40.76 12.97 10.65
C VAL A 3 -41.64 11.90 11.28
N GLU A 4 -42.43 11.22 10.45
CA GLU A 4 -43.22 10.05 10.86
C GLU A 4 -42.31 8.81 10.83
N TRP A 5 -41.52 8.63 11.90
CA TRP A 5 -40.46 7.61 11.98
C TRP A 5 -40.95 6.16 11.72
N GLY A 6 -42.21 5.87 12.05
CA GLY A 6 -42.81 4.55 11.79
C GLY A 6 -42.99 4.25 10.31
N GLU A 7 -43.42 5.24 9.51
CA GLU A 7 -43.58 5.11 8.06
C GLU A 7 -42.23 5.02 7.37
N LEU A 8 -41.29 5.89 7.74
CA LEU A 8 -39.93 5.87 7.20
C LEU A 8 -39.23 4.53 7.47
N SER A 9 -39.35 4.01 8.69
CA SER A 9 -38.79 2.70 9.06
C SER A 9 -39.40 1.56 8.24
N ALA A 10 -40.70 1.61 7.93
CA ALA A 10 -41.35 0.63 7.08
C ALA A 10 -40.89 0.73 5.61
N GLU A 11 -40.77 1.95 5.08
CA GLU A 11 -40.32 2.23 3.71
C GLU A 11 -38.91 1.70 3.43
N ILE A 12 -37.98 1.95 4.35
CA ILE A 12 -36.58 1.51 4.19
C ILE A 12 -36.32 0.09 4.71
N GLY A 13 -37.36 -0.61 5.19
CA GLY A 13 -37.25 -1.98 5.73
C GLY A 13 -36.48 -2.10 7.06
N ALA A 14 -36.44 -1.04 7.87
CA ALA A 14 -35.72 -0.98 9.15
C ALA A 14 -36.60 -1.22 10.39
N VAL A 15 -37.73 -1.92 10.24
CA VAL A 15 -38.67 -2.13 11.36
C VAL A 15 -38.01 -2.94 12.47
N ASN A 16 -37.79 -2.31 13.63
CA ASN A 16 -37.12 -2.89 14.80
C ASN A 16 -35.67 -3.36 14.56
N PHE A 17 -34.98 -2.80 13.58
CA PHE A 17 -33.61 -3.16 13.24
C PHE A 17 -32.78 -1.92 12.93
N TYR A 18 -31.51 -1.92 13.31
CA TYR A 18 -30.61 -0.79 13.07
C TYR A 18 -29.31 -1.26 12.42
N GLU A 19 -28.96 -0.62 11.32
CA GLU A 19 -27.67 -0.75 10.65
C GLU A 19 -27.26 0.60 10.07
N THR A 20 -25.96 0.84 9.96
CA THR A 20 -25.42 2.10 9.42
C THR A 20 -25.99 2.42 8.04
N GLN A 21 -26.12 1.42 7.16
CA GLN A 21 -26.64 1.62 5.81
C GLN A 21 -28.13 2.01 5.82
N LEU A 22 -28.93 1.41 6.70
CA LEU A 22 -30.34 1.79 6.87
C LEU A 22 -30.47 3.22 7.39
N GLY A 23 -29.60 3.64 8.30
CA GLY A 23 -29.54 5.03 8.76
C GLY A 23 -29.19 6.01 7.63
N LEU A 24 -28.24 5.65 6.76
CA LEU A 24 -27.91 6.46 5.58
C LEU A 24 -29.06 6.53 4.58
N ASN A 25 -29.75 5.42 4.33
CA ASN A 25 -30.94 5.40 3.46
C ASN A 25 -32.08 6.27 4.03
N ALA A 26 -32.27 6.27 5.36
CA ALA A 26 -33.22 7.14 6.03
C ALA A 26 -32.86 8.62 5.82
N ILE A 27 -31.59 8.99 6.00
CA ILE A 27 -31.10 10.35 5.75
C ILE A 27 -31.30 10.75 4.29
N GLU A 28 -30.97 9.86 3.35
CA GLU A 28 -31.16 10.10 1.92
C GLU A 28 -32.62 10.37 1.58
N THR A 29 -33.54 9.57 2.14
CA THR A 29 -34.98 9.72 1.96
C THR A 29 -35.50 11.04 2.56
N LEU A 30 -35.02 11.42 3.76
CA LEU A 30 -35.43 12.64 4.46
C LEU A 30 -34.95 13.92 3.78
N LEU A 31 -33.73 13.91 3.24
CA LEU A 31 -33.16 15.07 2.57
C LEU A 31 -33.59 15.14 1.09
N GLY A 32 -33.91 13.99 0.49
CA GLY A 32 -34.23 13.85 -0.92
C GLY A 32 -32.98 13.80 -1.81
N GLU A 33 -33.10 13.16 -2.96
CA GLU A 33 -32.02 13.05 -3.95
C GLU A 33 -31.56 14.43 -4.44
N ASP A 34 -32.49 15.36 -4.64
CA ASP A 34 -32.22 16.73 -5.07
C ASP A 34 -31.28 17.48 -4.12
N PHE A 35 -31.30 17.15 -2.82
CA PHE A 35 -30.39 17.77 -1.84
C PHE A 35 -28.94 17.42 -2.14
N PHE A 36 -28.63 16.14 -2.40
CA PHE A 36 -27.26 15.72 -2.69
C PHE A 36 -26.78 16.24 -4.03
N ILE A 37 -27.65 16.24 -5.05
CA ILE A 37 -27.35 16.83 -6.35
C ILE A 37 -27.01 18.31 -6.20
N GLN A 38 -27.82 19.07 -5.45
CA GLN A 38 -27.56 20.50 -5.20
C GLN A 38 -26.29 20.72 -4.39
N ALA A 39 -26.03 19.90 -3.37
CA ALA A 39 -24.81 19.99 -2.58
C ALA A 39 -23.56 19.72 -3.43
N VAL A 40 -23.59 18.69 -4.29
CA VAL A 40 -22.51 18.41 -5.23
C VAL A 40 -22.33 19.56 -6.21
N LYS A 41 -23.41 20.05 -6.82
CA LYS A 41 -23.36 21.19 -7.75
C LYS A 41 -22.79 22.46 -7.09
N CYS A 42 -23.18 22.75 -5.85
CA CYS A 42 -22.65 23.87 -5.08
C CYS A 42 -21.14 23.72 -4.81
N CYS A 43 -20.67 22.51 -4.49
CA CYS A 43 -19.23 22.23 -4.36
C CYS A 43 -18.49 22.46 -5.68
N ILE A 44 -19.10 22.07 -6.79
CA ILE A 44 -18.51 22.18 -8.13
C ILE A 44 -18.46 23.63 -8.61
N SER A 45 -19.52 24.41 -8.38
CA SER A 45 -19.60 25.82 -8.81
C SER A 45 -18.74 26.76 -7.97
N LEU A 46 -18.23 26.30 -6.81
CA LEU A 46 -17.49 27.10 -5.83
C LEU A 46 -18.26 28.35 -5.36
N GLU A 47 -19.59 28.28 -5.39
CA GLU A 47 -20.49 29.35 -4.96
C GLU A 47 -20.46 29.56 -3.44
N GLU A 48 -21.05 30.65 -2.96
CA GLU A 48 -21.17 30.90 -1.52
C GLU A 48 -21.82 29.70 -0.81
N GLY A 49 -21.14 29.17 0.21
CA GLY A 49 -21.58 27.98 0.94
C GLY A 49 -20.97 26.66 0.46
N TRP A 50 -20.14 26.64 -0.59
CA TRP A 50 -19.53 25.41 -1.11
C TRP A 50 -18.74 24.62 -0.06
N LEU A 51 -18.01 25.29 0.84
CA LEU A 51 -17.28 24.63 1.95
C LEU A 51 -18.23 23.93 2.94
N LEU A 52 -19.41 24.51 3.17
CA LEU A 52 -20.43 23.90 4.03
C LEU A 52 -21.03 22.68 3.33
N ALA A 53 -21.33 22.80 2.04
CA ALA A 53 -21.81 21.69 1.23
C ALA A 53 -20.80 20.53 1.22
N GLU A 54 -19.50 20.82 1.02
CA GLU A 54 -18.42 19.82 1.09
C GLU A 54 -18.37 19.18 2.48
N GLY A 55 -18.43 19.98 3.55
CA GLY A 55 -18.45 19.50 4.92
C GLY A 55 -19.61 18.55 5.20
N VAL A 56 -20.80 18.85 4.69
CA VAL A 56 -21.99 17.98 4.79
C VAL A 56 -21.77 16.69 4.01
N LEU A 57 -21.32 16.76 2.76
CA LEU A 57 -21.04 15.57 1.94
C LEU A 57 -19.93 14.70 2.56
N ARG A 58 -18.97 15.30 3.24
CA ARG A 58 -17.90 14.60 3.97
C ARG A 58 -18.39 13.96 5.28
N ILE A 59 -19.50 14.41 5.86
CA ILE A 59 -20.17 13.71 6.96
C ILE A 59 -20.99 12.55 6.39
N LEU A 60 -21.62 12.76 5.23
CA LEU A 60 -22.47 11.80 4.55
C LEU A 60 -21.73 11.06 3.41
N ARG A 61 -20.45 10.74 3.60
CA ARG A 61 -19.54 10.25 2.53
C ARG A 61 -20.14 9.18 1.62
N PRO A 62 -20.74 8.08 2.14
CA PRO A 62 -21.26 7.04 1.25
C PRO A 62 -22.31 7.56 0.27
N LEU A 63 -23.14 8.53 0.70
CA LEU A 63 -24.14 9.18 -0.14
C LEU A 63 -23.47 10.20 -1.08
N GLY A 64 -22.58 11.05 -0.58
CA GLY A 64 -21.85 12.01 -1.41
C GLY A 64 -21.07 11.33 -2.55
N MET A 65 -20.36 10.25 -2.23
CA MET A 65 -19.66 9.41 -3.20
C MET A 65 -20.60 8.78 -4.23
N LYS A 66 -21.73 8.20 -3.78
CA LYS A 66 -22.75 7.63 -4.66
C LYS A 66 -23.25 8.65 -5.69
N HIS A 67 -23.55 9.87 -5.24
CA HIS A 67 -24.05 10.94 -6.11
C HIS A 67 -22.98 11.51 -7.05
N CYS A 68 -21.74 11.65 -6.60
CA CYS A 68 -20.60 12.02 -7.46
C CYS A 68 -20.38 10.99 -8.58
N TYR A 69 -20.41 9.68 -8.24
CA TYR A 69 -20.30 8.61 -9.20
C TYR A 69 -21.49 8.57 -10.17
N HIS A 70 -22.70 8.82 -9.68
CA HIS A 70 -23.88 8.94 -10.54
C HIS A 70 -23.70 10.03 -11.60
N ILE A 71 -23.26 11.24 -11.21
CA ILE A 71 -22.98 12.34 -12.15
C ILE A 71 -21.95 11.94 -13.20
N TYR A 72 -20.87 11.26 -12.80
CA TYR A 72 -19.86 10.73 -13.72
C TYR A 72 -20.45 9.78 -14.77
N LYS A 73 -21.41 8.93 -14.36
CA LYS A 73 -22.04 7.92 -15.22
C LYS A 73 -23.12 8.46 -16.14
N THR A 74 -23.87 9.47 -15.72
CA THR A 74 -25.09 9.90 -16.42
C THR A 74 -24.96 11.25 -17.14
N SER A 75 -24.02 12.11 -16.72
CA SER A 75 -23.83 13.39 -17.42
C SER A 75 -23.19 13.18 -18.78
N HIS A 76 -23.67 13.96 -19.75
CA HIS A 76 -23.09 14.05 -21.10
C HIS A 76 -22.11 15.23 -21.22
N ASP A 77 -22.05 16.10 -20.22
CA ASP A 77 -21.10 17.20 -20.14
C ASP A 77 -19.80 16.70 -19.49
N ILE A 78 -18.69 16.87 -20.21
CA ILE A 78 -17.38 16.43 -19.72
C ILE A 78 -16.96 17.18 -18.46
N GLU A 79 -17.32 18.46 -18.32
CA GLU A 79 -16.96 19.25 -17.15
C GLU A 79 -17.71 18.75 -15.91
N GLU A 80 -19.00 18.44 -16.02
CA GLU A 80 -19.75 17.83 -14.92
C GLU A 80 -19.16 16.48 -14.50
N ARG A 81 -18.75 15.64 -15.46
CA ARG A 81 -18.11 14.34 -15.17
C ARG A 81 -16.77 14.52 -14.44
N ARG A 82 -15.91 15.40 -14.94
CA ARG A 82 -14.61 15.75 -14.31
C ARG A 82 -14.81 16.25 -12.89
N ASN A 83 -15.78 17.12 -12.70
CA ASN A 83 -16.09 17.72 -11.41
C ASN A 83 -16.66 16.71 -10.41
N GLY A 84 -17.55 15.82 -10.86
CA GLY A 84 -18.04 14.70 -10.07
C GLY A 84 -16.90 13.79 -9.59
N VAL A 85 -15.99 13.41 -10.49
CA VAL A 85 -14.82 12.59 -10.12
C VAL A 85 -13.87 13.35 -9.19
N SER A 86 -13.58 14.63 -9.46
CA SER A 86 -12.70 15.44 -8.62
C SER A 86 -13.23 15.56 -7.18
N LEU A 87 -14.54 15.71 -6.98
CA LEU A 87 -15.17 15.81 -5.66
C LEU A 87 -15.10 14.50 -4.86
N LEU A 88 -14.88 13.36 -5.51
CA LEU A 88 -14.65 12.09 -4.82
C LEU A 88 -13.45 12.16 -3.89
N LYS A 89 -12.46 13.00 -4.15
CA LYS A 89 -11.32 13.13 -3.24
C LYS A 89 -11.74 13.60 -1.85
N TYR A 90 -12.90 14.24 -1.65
CA TYR A 90 -13.41 14.67 -0.34
C TYR A 90 -14.57 13.84 0.20
N THR A 91 -15.26 13.13 -0.69
CA THR A 91 -16.51 12.44 -0.37
C THR A 91 -16.37 10.93 -0.37
N SER A 92 -15.27 10.39 -0.86
CA SER A 92 -15.05 8.94 -0.95
C SER A 92 -14.78 8.27 0.40
N ASP A 93 -15.16 6.99 0.45
CA ASP A 93 -14.68 6.00 1.39
C ASP A 93 -13.96 4.87 0.62
N ARG A 94 -13.51 3.83 1.35
CA ARG A 94 -12.81 2.68 0.78
C ARG A 94 -13.48 2.07 -0.47
N LYS A 95 -14.81 2.13 -0.60
CA LYS A 95 -15.51 1.55 -1.75
C LYS A 95 -15.20 2.25 -3.06
N VAL A 96 -14.64 3.46 -3.04
CA VAL A 96 -14.22 4.15 -4.29
C VAL A 96 -13.18 3.33 -5.06
N LEU A 97 -12.43 2.45 -4.39
CA LEU A 97 -11.47 1.54 -5.03
C LEU A 97 -12.14 0.66 -6.11
N GLU A 98 -13.44 0.35 -5.96
CA GLU A 98 -14.22 -0.39 -6.95
C GLU A 98 -14.46 0.43 -8.24
N TYR A 99 -14.44 1.76 -8.15
CA TYR A 99 -14.67 2.67 -9.28
C TYR A 99 -13.37 3.08 -9.99
N ILE A 100 -12.23 2.98 -9.31
CA ILE A 100 -10.93 3.41 -9.86
C ILE A 100 -10.58 2.77 -11.22
N PRO A 101 -10.78 1.46 -11.44
CA PRO A 101 -10.48 0.85 -12.75
C PRO A 101 -11.26 1.49 -13.90
N GLU A 102 -12.49 1.93 -13.64
CA GLU A 102 -13.31 2.61 -14.63
C GLU A 102 -12.79 4.02 -14.93
N PHE A 103 -12.42 4.78 -13.89
CA PHE A 103 -11.86 6.12 -14.06
C PHE A 103 -10.52 6.11 -14.81
N LEU A 104 -9.66 5.11 -14.55
CA LEU A 104 -8.41 4.92 -15.29
C LEU A 104 -8.66 4.55 -16.76
N ALA A 105 -9.73 3.80 -17.05
CA ALA A 105 -10.10 3.42 -18.40
C ALA A 105 -10.85 4.53 -19.18
N ASP A 106 -11.22 5.63 -18.51
CA ASP A 106 -11.96 6.73 -19.13
C ASP A 106 -11.16 7.37 -20.27
N PRO A 107 -11.76 7.76 -21.41
CA PRO A 107 -11.03 8.46 -22.47
C PRO A 107 -10.51 9.84 -22.05
N ASP A 108 -11.06 10.46 -21.00
CA ASP A 108 -10.67 11.80 -20.56
C ASP A 108 -9.46 11.80 -19.64
N GLU A 109 -8.41 12.52 -20.05
CA GLU A 109 -7.15 12.58 -19.30
C GLU A 109 -7.27 13.22 -17.91
N HIS A 110 -8.22 14.13 -17.69
CA HIS A 110 -8.42 14.75 -16.38
C HIS A 110 -9.06 13.77 -15.40
N ILE A 111 -10.07 13.01 -15.84
CA ILE A 111 -10.70 11.95 -15.05
C ILE A 111 -9.67 10.90 -14.63
N GLN A 112 -8.84 10.46 -15.58
CA GLN A 112 -7.76 9.51 -15.29
C GLN A 112 -6.78 10.05 -14.25
N ARG A 113 -6.39 11.33 -14.35
CA ARG A 113 -5.47 11.96 -13.38
C ARG A 113 -6.08 12.09 -11.99
N SER A 114 -7.39 12.39 -11.90
CA SER A 114 -8.09 12.55 -10.62
C SER A 114 -8.04 11.29 -9.76
N VAL A 115 -7.85 10.11 -10.33
CA VAL A 115 -7.63 8.87 -9.58
C VAL A 115 -6.51 9.01 -8.55
N ILE A 116 -5.37 9.57 -8.93
CA ILE A 116 -4.24 9.67 -8.01
C ILE A 116 -4.51 10.70 -6.91
N GLU A 117 -5.19 11.80 -7.24
CA GLU A 117 -5.60 12.80 -6.25
C GLU A 117 -6.60 12.22 -5.24
N ILE A 118 -7.52 11.35 -5.69
CA ILE A 118 -8.44 10.63 -4.80
C ILE A 118 -7.64 9.74 -3.84
N LEU A 119 -6.73 8.91 -4.37
CA LEU A 119 -5.96 7.96 -3.56
C LEU A 119 -5.05 8.66 -2.55
N ASP A 120 -4.30 9.68 -2.96
CA ASP A 120 -3.43 10.48 -2.09
C ASP A 120 -4.23 11.08 -0.93
N GLN A 121 -5.38 11.67 -1.27
CA GLN A 121 -6.20 12.33 -0.29
C GLN A 121 -6.85 11.34 0.70
N MET A 122 -7.25 10.16 0.23
CA MET A 122 -7.77 9.09 1.07
C MET A 122 -6.71 8.49 2.01
N LEU A 123 -5.47 8.32 1.54
CA LEU A 123 -4.34 7.91 2.37
C LEU A 123 -4.08 8.94 3.47
N PHE A 124 -4.09 10.23 3.12
CA PHE A 124 -3.87 11.31 4.08
C PHE A 124 -4.88 11.27 5.25
N TRP A 125 -6.14 10.91 5.00
CA TRP A 125 -7.13 10.73 6.07
C TRP A 125 -7.25 9.32 6.63
N ARG A 126 -6.39 8.40 6.18
CA ARG A 126 -6.40 6.98 6.60
C ARG A 126 -7.73 6.28 6.32
N ALA A 127 -8.37 6.61 5.19
CA ALA A 127 -9.59 5.94 4.73
C ALA A 127 -9.28 4.64 3.97
N ILE A 128 -8.05 4.52 3.48
CA ILE A 128 -7.44 3.34 2.86
C ILE A 128 -6.01 3.22 3.37
N ASP A 129 -5.45 2.01 3.27
CA ASP A 129 -4.07 1.72 3.59
C ASP A 129 -3.21 1.71 2.32
N TYR A 130 -1.89 1.75 2.50
CA TYR A 130 -0.93 1.78 1.40
C TYR A 130 -1.00 0.51 0.54
N GLU A 131 -1.20 -0.65 1.18
CA GLU A 131 -1.35 -1.95 0.53
C GLU A 131 -2.47 -1.94 -0.51
N ASP A 132 -3.54 -1.19 -0.26
CA ASP A 132 -4.72 -1.18 -1.13
C ASP A 132 -4.46 -0.48 -2.45
N ILE A 133 -3.56 0.51 -2.45
CA ILE A 133 -3.32 1.35 -3.62
C ILE A 133 -2.20 0.83 -4.50
N ILE A 134 -1.31 -0.02 -3.99
CA ILE A 134 -0.13 -0.44 -4.75
C ILE A 134 -0.49 -1.19 -6.03
N PRO A 135 -1.47 -2.11 -6.06
CA PRO A 135 -1.91 -2.72 -7.32
C PRO A 135 -2.38 -1.68 -8.35
N ILE A 136 -2.99 -0.59 -7.88
CA ILE A 136 -3.44 0.53 -8.73
C ILE A 136 -2.23 1.31 -9.24
N LEU A 137 -1.26 1.64 -8.38
CA LEU A 137 -0.03 2.33 -8.76
C LEU A 137 0.78 1.50 -9.78
N GLU A 138 0.89 0.18 -9.61
CA GLU A 138 1.61 -0.69 -10.55
C GLU A 138 0.97 -0.68 -11.95
N SER A 139 -0.36 -0.73 -12.00
CA SER A 139 -1.12 -0.57 -13.25
C SER A 139 -0.90 0.83 -13.85
N ALA A 140 -0.94 1.86 -13.00
CA ALA A 140 -0.78 3.25 -13.39
C ALA A 140 0.64 3.58 -13.90
N ALA A 141 1.68 2.86 -13.47
CA ALA A 141 3.06 3.05 -13.91
C ALA A 141 3.25 2.80 -15.42
N ASN A 142 2.45 1.92 -16.02
CA ASN A 142 2.48 1.61 -17.46
C ASN A 142 1.32 2.24 -18.24
N HIS A 143 0.54 3.12 -17.59
CA HIS A 143 -0.67 3.71 -18.17
C HIS A 143 -0.35 4.57 -19.42
N PRO A 144 -1.20 4.65 -20.45
CA PRO A 144 -0.93 5.48 -21.64
C PRO A 144 -0.85 6.99 -21.34
N ASN A 145 -1.60 7.48 -20.35
CA ASN A 145 -1.53 8.88 -19.90
C ASN A 145 -0.24 9.14 -19.11
N LYS A 146 0.56 10.11 -19.59
CA LYS A 146 1.85 10.48 -19.02
C LYS A 146 1.73 11.01 -17.59
N GLU A 147 0.70 11.78 -17.28
CA GLU A 147 0.53 12.35 -15.94
C GLU A 147 0.15 11.27 -14.93
N VAL A 148 -0.68 10.29 -15.32
CA VAL A 148 -0.98 9.11 -14.50
C VAL A 148 0.31 8.34 -14.19
N ARG A 149 1.14 8.06 -15.20
CA ARG A 149 2.45 7.42 -15.00
C ARG A 149 3.35 8.23 -14.07
N ARG A 150 3.46 9.55 -14.32
CA ARG A 150 4.33 10.45 -13.55
C ARG A 150 3.92 10.46 -12.08
N LEU A 151 2.63 10.49 -11.79
CA LEU A 151 2.11 10.48 -10.42
C LEU A 151 2.29 9.12 -9.74
N ALA A 152 2.09 8.01 -10.46
CA ALA A 152 2.28 6.66 -9.91
C ALA A 152 3.75 6.31 -9.64
N ILE A 153 4.64 6.68 -10.57
CA ILE A 153 6.09 6.49 -10.45
C ILE A 153 6.66 7.48 -9.42
N GLY A 154 6.08 8.68 -9.34
CA GLY A 154 6.54 9.81 -8.52
C GLY A 154 7.84 10.43 -9.00
N THR A 155 8.45 11.24 -8.15
CA THR A 155 9.75 11.89 -8.39
C THR A 155 10.63 11.77 -7.17
N VAL A 156 11.83 11.23 -7.37
CA VAL A 156 12.85 11.10 -6.32
C VAL A 156 13.64 12.40 -6.18
N ASN A 157 13.65 12.95 -4.96
CA ASN A 157 14.46 14.12 -4.67
C ASN A 157 15.94 13.73 -4.42
N GLU A 158 16.87 14.64 -4.70
CA GLU A 158 18.32 14.37 -4.58
C GLU A 158 18.75 14.06 -3.14
N GLU A 159 18.08 14.66 -2.14
CA GLU A 159 18.37 14.45 -0.73
C GLU A 159 18.12 13.00 -0.29
N THR A 160 17.02 12.39 -0.74
CA THR A 160 16.72 10.97 -0.48
C THR A 160 17.76 10.08 -1.16
N ILE A 161 18.14 10.37 -2.41
CA ILE A 161 19.19 9.59 -3.11
C ILE A 161 20.48 9.63 -2.30
N GLN A 162 20.85 10.81 -1.81
CA GLN A 162 22.04 10.99 -0.99
C GLN A 162 21.95 10.22 0.34
N GLY A 163 20.81 10.30 1.02
CA GLY A 163 20.54 9.58 2.28
C GLY A 163 20.48 8.05 2.12
N MET A 164 20.22 7.54 0.91
CA MET A 164 20.12 6.10 0.65
C MET A 164 21.45 5.37 0.83
N THR A 165 22.57 6.06 0.65
CA THR A 165 23.91 5.50 0.94
C THR A 165 24.07 5.22 2.43
N ASP A 166 23.69 6.19 3.28
CA ASP A 166 23.74 6.05 4.73
C ASP A 166 22.75 5.00 5.23
N PHE A 167 21.53 4.98 4.67
CA PHE A 167 20.55 3.93 4.93
C PHE A 167 21.12 2.54 4.64
N THR A 168 21.70 2.34 3.46
CA THR A 168 22.29 1.05 3.06
C THR A 168 23.42 0.65 4.00
N ALA A 169 24.31 1.58 4.37
CA ALA A 169 25.41 1.33 5.29
C ALA A 169 24.92 0.96 6.71
N ASN A 170 23.92 1.68 7.22
CA ASN A 170 23.30 1.40 8.52
C ASN A 170 22.59 0.04 8.51
N LEU A 171 21.86 -0.27 7.43
CA LEU A 171 21.22 -1.57 7.26
C LEU A 171 22.24 -2.71 7.25
N VAL A 172 23.39 -2.54 6.58
CA VAL A 172 24.49 -3.51 6.62
C VAL A 172 24.99 -3.73 8.05
N ASP A 173 25.22 -2.67 8.83
CA ASP A 173 25.70 -2.81 10.22
C ASP A 173 24.70 -3.57 11.10
N VAL A 174 23.42 -3.24 10.97
CA VAL A 174 22.34 -3.86 11.74
C VAL A 174 22.16 -5.32 11.35
N LEU A 175 22.04 -5.64 10.05
CA LEU A 175 21.95 -7.02 9.56
C LEU A 175 23.17 -7.86 9.98
N ARG A 176 24.36 -7.25 9.99
CA ARG A 176 25.60 -7.91 10.43
C ARG A 176 25.51 -8.33 11.89
N LYS A 177 25.05 -7.45 12.78
CA LYS A 177 24.85 -7.76 14.21
C LYS A 177 23.79 -8.85 14.39
N GLU A 178 22.67 -8.74 13.70
CA GLU A 178 21.56 -9.69 13.75
C GLU A 178 21.97 -11.10 13.34
N LEU A 179 22.51 -11.23 12.13
CA LEU A 179 22.97 -12.50 11.61
C LEU A 179 24.09 -13.10 12.47
N TYR A 180 24.89 -12.28 13.16
CA TYR A 180 25.86 -12.79 14.12
C TYR A 180 25.18 -13.39 15.36
N GLN A 181 24.17 -12.72 15.94
CA GLN A 181 23.42 -13.24 17.09
C GLN A 181 22.63 -14.49 16.72
N TRP A 182 22.00 -14.51 15.55
CA TRP A 182 21.23 -15.65 15.07
C TRP A 182 22.09 -16.88 14.87
N LYS A 183 23.30 -16.73 14.34
CA LYS A 183 24.25 -17.84 14.21
C LYS A 183 24.53 -18.52 15.56
N ARG A 184 24.59 -17.73 16.64
CA ARG A 184 24.80 -18.27 17.99
C ARG A 184 23.58 -19.05 18.50
N ARG A 185 22.38 -18.72 18.04
CA ARG A 185 21.11 -19.36 18.42
C ARG A 185 20.82 -20.61 17.57
N LEU A 186 21.10 -20.55 16.27
CA LEU A 186 20.66 -21.53 15.25
C LEU A 186 21.75 -22.54 14.85
N LYS A 187 22.65 -22.88 15.78
CA LYS A 187 23.93 -23.57 15.50
C LYS A 187 23.85 -24.90 14.73
N PHE A 188 22.68 -25.50 14.56
CA PHE A 188 22.49 -26.85 14.02
C PHE A 188 21.52 -26.92 12.84
N GLU A 189 21.06 -25.80 12.32
CA GLU A 189 20.03 -25.78 11.28
C GLU A 189 20.64 -25.70 9.89
N THR A 190 20.11 -26.49 8.96
CA THR A 190 20.36 -26.28 7.54
C THR A 190 19.43 -25.19 7.05
N ILE A 191 20.00 -24.10 6.54
CA ILE A 191 19.24 -22.93 6.07
C ILE A 191 19.02 -23.06 4.56
N HIS A 192 17.76 -23.03 4.15
CA HIS A 192 17.32 -23.10 2.76
C HIS A 192 17.05 -21.73 2.16
N GLY A 193 16.69 -20.75 2.97
CA GLY A 193 16.38 -19.41 2.50
C GLY A 193 16.62 -18.35 3.57
N LEU A 194 16.98 -17.15 3.12
CA LEU A 194 16.99 -15.92 3.90
C LEU A 194 16.09 -14.91 3.21
N ASP A 195 15.11 -14.38 3.93
CA ASP A 195 14.29 -13.28 3.45
C ASP A 195 14.55 -12.00 4.27
N LEU A 196 14.62 -10.88 3.57
CA LEU A 196 14.48 -9.55 4.14
C LEU A 196 13.24 -8.87 3.56
N ARG A 197 12.20 -8.77 4.38
CA ARG A 197 10.99 -8.05 4.03
C ARG A 197 11.17 -6.57 4.33
N CYS A 198 10.91 -5.74 3.33
CA CYS A 198 10.98 -4.28 3.45
C CYS A 198 9.58 -3.70 3.25
N VAL A 199 9.05 -3.05 4.28
CA VAL A 199 7.73 -2.39 4.28
C VAL A 199 7.94 -0.91 4.59
N PRO A 200 8.30 -0.08 3.59
CA PRO A 200 8.69 1.31 3.82
C PRO A 200 7.66 2.14 4.58
N TRP A 201 6.38 2.03 4.22
CA TRP A 201 5.28 2.79 4.80
C TRP A 201 4.91 2.43 6.25
N TYR A 202 5.47 1.36 6.80
CA TYR A 202 5.37 1.06 8.23
C TYR A 202 6.73 1.09 8.92
N GLY A 203 7.76 1.59 8.24
CA GLY A 203 9.13 1.58 8.73
C GLY A 203 9.57 0.19 9.17
N ARG A 204 9.10 -0.87 8.51
CA ARG A 204 9.31 -2.23 9.00
C ARG A 204 10.31 -2.97 8.12
N LEU A 205 11.28 -3.58 8.79
CA LEU A 205 12.21 -4.53 8.21
C LEU A 205 12.07 -5.84 8.99
N GLU A 206 11.66 -6.91 8.32
CA GLU A 206 11.52 -8.23 8.94
C GLU A 206 12.58 -9.14 8.31
N LEU A 207 13.35 -9.83 9.15
CA LEU A 207 14.32 -10.82 8.71
C LEU A 207 13.75 -12.20 9.03
N SER A 208 13.86 -13.13 8.08
CA SER A 208 13.33 -14.49 8.23
C SER A 208 14.27 -15.54 7.65
N PHE A 209 14.31 -16.73 8.26
CA PHE A 209 15.01 -17.90 7.71
C PHE A 209 14.04 -19.03 7.40
N LEU A 210 14.26 -19.66 6.24
CA LEU A 210 13.66 -20.95 5.88
C LEU A 210 14.64 -22.07 6.24
N THR A 211 14.19 -23.08 6.96
CA THR A 211 15.05 -24.11 7.57
C THR A 211 14.66 -25.51 7.12
N ALA A 212 15.54 -26.51 7.26
CA ALA A 212 15.19 -27.90 6.96
C ALA A 212 14.18 -28.53 7.95
N GLN A 213 13.77 -27.78 8.99
CA GLN A 213 12.88 -28.26 10.04
C GLN A 213 11.46 -27.67 9.92
N GLU A 214 11.12 -27.08 8.77
CA GLU A 214 9.73 -26.71 8.50
C GLU A 214 8.81 -27.94 8.55
N ASP A 215 7.55 -27.74 8.95
CA ASP A 215 6.53 -28.79 9.05
C ASP A 215 5.76 -29.00 7.73
N PHE A 216 6.25 -28.43 6.62
CA PHE A 216 5.65 -28.46 5.29
C PHE A 216 6.69 -28.78 4.20
N ASP A 217 6.22 -29.08 2.98
CA ASP A 217 7.08 -29.34 1.84
C ASP A 217 7.83 -28.06 1.43
N LEU A 218 9.16 -28.10 1.44
CA LEU A 218 10.00 -26.96 1.11
C LEU A 218 9.80 -26.44 -0.33
N SER A 219 9.25 -27.25 -1.24
CA SER A 219 8.85 -26.79 -2.58
C SER A 219 7.68 -25.81 -2.56
N GLU A 220 6.87 -25.83 -1.49
CA GLU A 220 5.74 -24.93 -1.25
C GLU A 220 6.10 -23.72 -0.36
N ALA A 221 7.33 -23.67 0.16
CA ALA A 221 7.79 -22.68 1.14
C ALA A 221 7.62 -21.22 0.69
N TYR A 222 7.64 -20.99 -0.62
CA TYR A 222 7.47 -19.69 -1.25
C TYR A 222 6.07 -19.55 -1.86
N SER A 223 5.05 -20.09 -1.20
CA SER A 223 3.65 -19.75 -1.51
C SER A 223 3.13 -18.83 -0.42
N ASP A 224 2.09 -18.04 -0.73
CA ASP A 224 1.48 -17.11 0.23
C ASP A 224 0.99 -17.82 1.50
N GLU A 225 0.55 -19.08 1.39
CA GLU A 225 0.08 -19.88 2.51
C GLU A 225 1.21 -20.27 3.49
N TYR A 226 2.38 -20.65 2.97
CA TYR A 226 3.46 -21.20 3.78
C TYR A 226 4.54 -20.20 4.14
N TYR A 227 4.63 -19.07 3.45
CA TYR A 227 5.64 -18.05 3.72
C TYR A 227 5.57 -17.51 5.17
N CYS A 228 4.37 -17.21 5.65
CA CYS A 228 4.17 -16.73 7.01
C CYS A 228 4.40 -17.81 8.08
N ARG A 229 4.44 -19.09 7.66
CA ARG A 229 4.62 -20.26 8.52
C ARG A 229 6.08 -20.65 8.72
N TRP A 230 7.03 -19.96 8.07
CA TRP A 230 8.46 -20.21 8.31
C TRP A 230 8.73 -20.14 9.80
N ARG A 231 9.31 -21.21 10.34
CA ARG A 231 9.52 -21.36 11.79
C ARG A 231 10.36 -20.23 12.37
N LEU A 232 11.22 -19.64 11.56
CA LEU A 232 12.07 -18.50 11.91
C LEU A 232 11.62 -17.23 11.18
N ASN A 233 10.34 -16.89 11.32
CA ASN A 233 9.77 -15.66 10.77
C ASN A 233 9.90 -14.48 11.76
N ASN A 234 10.31 -13.32 11.25
CA ASN A 234 10.33 -12.04 11.97
C ASN A 234 11.11 -12.08 13.31
N LEU A 235 12.42 -12.30 13.24
CA LEU A 235 13.26 -12.56 14.42
C LEU A 235 14.27 -11.44 14.81
N PRO A 236 13.96 -10.14 14.75
CA PRO A 236 14.95 -9.12 15.10
C PRO A 236 15.39 -9.26 16.58
N CYS A 237 16.69 -9.38 16.84
CA CYS A 237 17.31 -9.38 18.18
C CYS A 237 17.79 -7.99 18.62
N CYS A 238 18.13 -7.16 17.64
CA CYS A 238 18.54 -5.76 17.67
C CYS A 238 17.33 -4.88 17.30
N GLU A 239 16.19 -5.14 17.95
CA GLU A 239 14.89 -4.54 17.62
C GLU A 239 14.97 -3.01 17.56
N SER A 240 15.64 -2.36 18.52
CA SER A 240 15.78 -0.90 18.56
C SER A 240 16.60 -0.30 17.41
N GLU A 241 17.61 -1.02 16.92
CA GLU A 241 18.48 -0.55 15.82
C GLU A 241 17.82 -0.79 14.47
N ILE A 242 17.12 -1.92 14.30
CA ILE A 242 16.24 -2.17 13.15
C ILE A 242 15.12 -1.14 13.10
N GLU A 243 14.48 -0.87 14.23
CA GLU A 243 13.40 0.10 14.34
C GLU A 243 13.91 1.52 14.00
N ALA A 244 15.15 1.88 14.36
CA ALA A 244 15.72 3.18 14.00
C ALA A 244 15.93 3.33 12.48
N VAL A 245 16.47 2.29 11.82
CA VAL A 245 16.61 2.25 10.34
C VAL A 245 15.23 2.28 9.68
N GLY A 246 14.29 1.53 10.23
CA GLY A 246 12.90 1.48 9.83
C GLY A 246 12.18 2.82 9.88
N LYS A 247 12.23 3.52 11.02
CA LYS A 247 11.66 4.87 11.20
C LYS A 247 12.28 5.92 10.29
N TRP A 248 13.54 5.75 9.89
CA TRP A 248 14.13 6.63 8.89
C TRP A 248 13.50 6.37 7.52
N MET A 249 13.41 5.10 7.13
CA MET A 249 12.77 4.69 5.87
C MET A 249 11.32 5.15 5.78
N GLU A 250 10.52 5.00 6.83
CA GLU A 250 9.13 5.48 6.89
C GLU A 250 9.03 6.98 6.62
N ARG A 251 9.81 7.79 7.35
CA ARG A 251 9.81 9.25 7.18
C ARG A 251 10.22 9.67 5.78
N GLU A 252 11.20 9.01 5.17
CA GLU A 252 11.63 9.32 3.81
C GLU A 252 10.62 8.84 2.76
N PHE A 253 9.95 7.72 3.00
CA PHE A 253 8.88 7.23 2.13
C PHE A 253 7.66 8.16 2.16
N ASP A 254 7.26 8.63 3.35
CA ASP A 254 6.16 9.59 3.51
C ASP A 254 6.41 10.90 2.76
N LYS A 255 7.65 11.43 2.82
CA LYS A 255 8.05 12.64 2.07
C LYS A 255 7.88 12.48 0.55
N SER A 256 7.90 11.25 0.04
CA SER A 256 7.85 10.98 -1.40
C SER A 256 6.46 11.08 -2.02
N GLY A 257 5.41 11.24 -1.21
CA GLY A 257 4.03 11.14 -1.70
C GLY A 257 3.70 9.74 -2.22
N THR A 258 4.31 8.70 -1.63
CA THR A 258 3.94 7.30 -1.88
C THR A 258 4.24 6.81 -3.30
N SER A 259 5.48 7.03 -3.73
CA SER A 259 5.87 6.71 -5.09
C SER A 259 6.42 5.29 -5.26
N LEU A 260 6.10 4.62 -6.37
CA LEU A 260 6.68 3.31 -6.68
C LEU A 260 8.21 3.39 -6.85
N GLN A 261 8.73 4.51 -7.35
CA GLN A 261 10.17 4.67 -7.52
C GLN A 261 10.90 4.67 -6.17
N TYR A 262 10.33 5.25 -5.11
CA TYR A 262 10.93 5.16 -3.78
C TYR A 262 10.90 3.74 -3.22
N LEU A 263 9.80 3.02 -3.42
CA LEU A 263 9.72 1.60 -3.03
C LEU A 263 10.85 0.80 -3.71
N GLU A 264 11.04 0.97 -5.01
CA GLU A 264 12.11 0.31 -5.75
C GLU A 264 13.51 0.69 -5.24
N ILE A 265 13.73 1.94 -4.83
CA ILE A 265 15.01 2.39 -4.26
C ILE A 265 15.26 1.70 -2.91
N PHE A 266 14.27 1.64 -2.02
CA PHE A 266 14.42 0.95 -0.74
C PHE A 266 14.68 -0.54 -0.90
N LEU A 267 13.95 -1.19 -1.82
CA LEU A 267 14.16 -2.61 -2.14
C LEU A 267 15.57 -2.83 -2.72
N SER A 268 16.03 -1.94 -3.60
CA SER A 268 17.39 -1.99 -4.18
C SER A 268 18.48 -1.77 -3.12
N ALA A 269 18.24 -0.89 -2.15
CA ALA A 269 19.13 -0.68 -1.01
C ALA A 269 19.20 -1.93 -0.12
N CYS A 270 18.07 -2.59 0.14
CA CYS A 270 18.02 -3.87 0.86
C CYS A 270 18.82 -4.96 0.14
N VAL A 271 18.66 -5.09 -1.18
CA VAL A 271 19.45 -6.00 -2.02
C VAL A 271 20.94 -5.69 -1.93
N THR A 272 21.31 -4.40 -2.01
CA THR A 272 22.69 -3.95 -1.92
C THR A 272 23.30 -4.28 -0.55
N ALA A 273 22.55 -4.08 0.53
CA ALA A 273 22.98 -4.41 1.88
C ALA A 273 23.25 -5.91 2.04
N LEU A 274 22.33 -6.77 1.57
CA LEU A 274 22.48 -8.22 1.62
C LEU A 274 23.65 -8.73 0.76
N LYS A 275 23.92 -8.09 -0.38
CA LYS A 275 25.07 -8.40 -1.25
C LYS A 275 26.41 -7.94 -0.68
N SER A 276 26.41 -7.09 0.35
CA SER A 276 27.67 -6.58 0.89
C SER A 276 28.59 -7.71 1.37
N SER A 277 29.90 -7.52 1.16
CA SER A 277 30.91 -8.52 1.54
C SER A 277 30.87 -8.88 3.03
N GLN A 278 30.46 -7.94 3.88
CA GLN A 278 30.29 -8.14 5.31
C GLN A 278 29.18 -9.17 5.61
N ILE A 279 28.02 -9.03 4.97
CA ILE A 279 26.89 -9.95 5.14
C ILE A 279 27.20 -11.31 4.53
N GLN A 280 27.72 -11.34 3.30
CA GLN A 280 28.10 -12.57 2.62
C GLN A 280 29.12 -13.39 3.42
N LYS A 281 30.11 -12.73 4.05
CA LYS A 281 31.09 -13.38 4.93
C LYS A 281 30.47 -14.00 6.18
N ILE A 282 29.37 -13.45 6.69
CA ILE A 282 28.64 -14.04 7.82
C ILE A 282 27.83 -15.25 7.35
N LEU A 283 27.10 -15.12 6.24
CA LEU A 283 26.26 -16.18 5.69
C LEU A 283 27.07 -17.43 5.33
N ARG A 284 28.27 -17.29 4.77
CA ARG A 284 29.19 -18.42 4.49
C ARG A 284 29.54 -19.26 5.72
N LYS A 285 29.29 -18.76 6.93
CA LYS A 285 29.56 -19.50 8.16
C LYS A 285 28.35 -20.27 8.70
N TYR A 286 27.19 -20.15 8.06
CA TYR A 286 26.01 -20.97 8.33
C TYR A 286 26.09 -22.30 7.57
N ASN A 287 25.32 -23.28 8.01
CA ASN A 287 25.11 -24.51 7.25
C ASN A 287 24.04 -24.26 6.17
N LEU A 288 24.45 -23.78 5.00
CA LEU A 288 23.54 -23.43 3.91
C LEU A 288 23.24 -24.64 3.03
N SER A 289 21.98 -24.79 2.59
CA SER A 289 21.62 -25.80 1.59
C SER A 289 22.25 -25.51 0.23
N GLN A 290 22.36 -26.52 -0.64
CA GLN A 290 22.87 -26.35 -2.00
C GLN A 290 22.02 -25.38 -2.85
N ASN A 291 20.73 -25.29 -2.53
CA ASN A 291 19.78 -24.41 -3.21
C ASN A 291 19.45 -23.19 -2.36
N PHE A 292 20.38 -22.74 -1.50
CA PHE A 292 20.14 -21.60 -0.64
C PHE A 292 19.79 -20.35 -1.45
N GLN A 293 18.71 -19.67 -1.05
CA GLN A 293 18.24 -18.46 -1.69
C GLN A 293 18.25 -17.28 -0.72
N ILE A 294 18.63 -16.11 -1.23
CA ILE A 294 18.43 -14.83 -0.54
C ILE A 294 17.35 -14.09 -1.30
N THR A 295 16.31 -13.63 -0.59
CA THR A 295 15.17 -12.91 -1.14
C THR A 295 15.01 -11.56 -0.45
N VAL A 296 14.58 -10.56 -1.22
CA VAL A 296 14.07 -9.29 -0.70
C VAL A 296 12.61 -9.25 -1.11
N PHE A 297 11.74 -9.47 -0.13
CA PHE A 297 10.31 -9.53 -0.39
C PHE A 297 9.75 -8.13 -0.64
N SER A 298 9.07 -7.99 -1.78
CA SER A 298 8.23 -6.82 -2.03
C SER A 298 6.85 -7.09 -1.41
N PRO A 299 6.34 -6.22 -0.54
CA PRO A 299 5.11 -6.46 0.21
C PRO A 299 3.87 -6.76 -0.66
N ASN A 300 3.94 -6.41 -1.95
CA ASN A 300 2.82 -6.49 -2.90
C ASN A 300 2.97 -7.61 -3.93
N SER A 301 4.03 -8.40 -3.86
CA SER A 301 4.10 -9.59 -4.68
C SER A 301 3.19 -10.63 -4.02
N SER A 302 1.95 -10.75 -4.50
CA SER A 302 1.04 -11.92 -4.31
C SER A 302 1.63 -13.24 -4.84
N PHE A 303 2.90 -13.18 -5.23
CA PHE A 303 3.77 -14.28 -5.57
C PHE A 303 5.19 -13.85 -5.20
N PRO A 304 5.96 -14.61 -4.41
CA PRO A 304 7.40 -14.39 -4.22
C PRO A 304 8.23 -14.57 -5.51
N ARG A 305 7.61 -14.66 -6.70
CA ARG A 305 8.33 -14.62 -7.98
C ARG A 305 8.81 -13.23 -8.39
N ARG A 306 8.30 -12.15 -7.79
CA ARG A 306 8.90 -10.80 -7.92
C ARG A 306 9.89 -10.52 -6.78
N ASN A 307 10.71 -11.49 -6.43
CA ASN A 307 11.87 -11.26 -5.58
C ASN A 307 12.82 -10.30 -6.32
N PHE A 308 13.15 -9.18 -5.68
CA PHE A 308 14.09 -8.20 -6.24
C PHE A 308 15.52 -8.76 -6.34
N TYR A 309 15.77 -9.88 -5.67
CA TYR A 309 17.01 -10.63 -5.73
C TYR A 309 16.74 -12.10 -5.41
N THR A 310 17.25 -13.00 -6.22
CA THR A 310 17.41 -14.43 -5.89
C THR A 310 18.79 -14.84 -6.36
N THR A 311 19.63 -15.34 -5.46
CA THR A 311 20.94 -15.88 -5.84
C THR A 311 21.06 -17.28 -5.27
N LEU A 312 21.35 -18.22 -6.17
CA LEU A 312 21.82 -19.54 -5.80
C LEU A 312 23.30 -19.40 -5.46
N VAL A 313 23.66 -19.61 -4.20
CA VAL A 313 25.06 -19.67 -3.82
C VAL A 313 25.63 -20.98 -4.38
N SER A 314 26.27 -20.92 -5.54
CA SER A 314 26.93 -22.09 -6.10
C SER A 314 28.08 -22.53 -5.18
N SER A 315 28.17 -23.82 -4.90
CA SER A 315 29.22 -24.41 -4.05
C SER A 315 30.64 -24.23 -4.59
N SER A 316 30.81 -23.69 -5.81
CA SER A 316 32.12 -23.36 -6.40
C SER A 316 32.78 -22.10 -5.80
N ASP A 317 32.06 -21.25 -5.07
CA ASP A 317 32.64 -20.08 -4.36
C ASP A 317 33.03 -20.40 -2.89
N VAL A 318 33.05 -21.68 -2.52
CA VAL A 318 33.45 -22.19 -1.18
C VAL A 318 34.94 -22.60 -1.15
N GLY A 319 35.71 -22.25 -2.17
CA GLY A 319 37.16 -22.44 -2.23
C GLY A 319 37.94 -21.22 -1.69
N ASP A 320 38.80 -21.50 -0.72
CA ASP A 320 39.83 -20.70 -0.03
C ASP A 320 39.42 -19.79 1.14
#